data_AF-A0A7V9P2J6-F1
#
_entry.id   AF-A0A7V9P2J6-F1
#
_cell.length_a   1.000
_cell.length_b   1.000
_cell.length_c   1.000
_cell.angle_alpha   90.00
_cell.angle_beta   90.00
_cell.angle_gamma   90.00
#
_symmetry.space_group_name_H-M   'P 1'
#
loop_
_entity.id
_entity.type
_entity.pdbx_description
1 polymer ?
#
loop_
_entity_poly.entity_id
_entity_poly.type
_entity_poly.pdbx_seq_one_letter_code
_entity_poly.pdbx_strand_id
1 'polypeptide(L)' 'MTENEIAKVAVECALKVHSTLGPGLLESAYEECLFFELKYRSTLGAYFVRSVVKT' A
#
# COMPACT_ATOMS: atom_id res chain seq x y z
N MET A 1 2.50 14.58 -8.20
CA MET A 1 1.57 13.47 -8.52
C MET A 1 0.16 14.02 -8.45
N THR A 2 -0.69 13.69 -9.41
CA THR A 2 -2.13 13.92 -9.33
C THR A 2 -2.78 12.78 -8.53
N GLU A 3 -3.98 13.00 -7.96
CA GLU A 3 -4.72 11.95 -7.22
C GLU A 3 -4.87 10.66 -8.02
N ASN A 4 -5.04 10.78 -9.34
CA ASN A 4 -5.20 9.64 -10.24
C ASN A 4 -3.95 8.74 -10.29
N GLU A 5 -2.75 9.34 -10.24
CA GLU A 5 -1.49 8.60 -10.22
C GLU A 5 -1.27 7.91 -8.86
N ILE A 6 -1.69 8.55 -7.76
CA ILE A 6 -1.64 7.96 -6.42
C ILE A 6 -2.59 6.75 -6.33
N ALA A 7 -3.81 6.89 -6.83
CA ALA A 7 -4.78 5.81 -6.88
C ALA A 7 -4.27 4.63 -7.71
N LYS A 8 -3.66 4.90 -8.87
CA LYS A 8 -3.06 3.86 -9.73
C LYS A 8 -1.97 3.08 -9.00
N VAL A 9 -1.05 3.79 -8.33
CA VAL A 9 0.04 3.15 -7.57
C VAL A 9 -0.51 2.33 -6.39
N ALA A 10 -1.53 2.83 -5.69
CA ALA A 10 -2.16 2.10 -4.58
C ALA A 10 -2.80 0.78 -5.05
N VAL A 11 -3.54 0.82 -6.16
CA VAL A 11 -4.17 -0.36 -6.76
C VAL A 11 -3.13 -1.35 -7.26
N GLU A 12 -2.05 -0.88 -7.91
CA GLU A 12 -0.95 -1.75 -8.35
C GLU A 12 -0.26 -2.45 -7.18
N CYS A 13 -0.02 -1.73 -6.07
CA CYS A 13 0.58 -2.32 -4.87
C CYS A 13 -0.37 -3.34 -4.23
N ALA A 14 -1.66 -3.03 -4.12
CA ALA A 14 -2.66 -3.96 -3.56
C ALA A 14 -2.80 -5.24 -4.40
N LEU A 15 -2.81 -5.12 -5.73
CA LEU A 15 -2.81 -6.27 -6.65
C LEU A 15 -1.58 -7.14 -6.50
N LYS A 16 -0.41 -6.51 -6.34
CA LYS A 16 0.86 -7.22 -6.18
C LYS A 16 0.91 -7.95 -4.84
N VAL A 17 0.50 -7.29 -3.75
CA VAL A 17 0.38 -7.90 -2.42
C VAL A 17 -0.60 -9.06 -2.46
N HIS A 18 -1.76 -8.91 -3.10
CA HIS A 18 -2.74 -10.00 -3.28
C HIS A 18 -2.19 -11.19 -4.06
N SER A 19 -1.48 -10.90 -5.15
CA SER A 19 -0.87 -11.95 -5.99
C SER A 19 0.27 -12.67 -5.27
N THR A 20 0.97 -11.99 -4.36
CA THR A 20 2.14 -12.56 -3.66
C THR A 20 1.74 -13.32 -2.40
N LEU A 21 0.79 -12.78 -1.62
CA LEU A 21 0.36 -13.36 -0.34
C LEU A 21 -0.75 -14.39 -0.51
N GLY A 22 -1.57 -14.27 -1.55
CA GLY A 22 -2.72 -15.13 -1.79
C GLY A 22 -3.90 -14.87 -0.82
N PRO A 23 -5.06 -15.47 -1.09
CA PRO A 23 -6.24 -15.35 -0.24
C PRO A 23 -6.04 -16.15 1.06
N GLY A 24 -6.28 -15.50 2.21
CA GLY A 24 -6.26 -16.17 3.53
C GLY A 24 -5.21 -15.66 4.52
N LEU A 25 -4.49 -14.58 4.21
CA LEU A 25 -3.56 -13.96 5.16
C LEU A 25 -4.28 -12.99 6.11
N LEU A 26 -3.70 -12.80 7.30
CA LEU A 26 -4.15 -11.81 8.28
C LEU A 26 -4.17 -10.40 7.71
N GLU A 27 -5.23 -9.67 8.00
CA GLU A 27 -5.45 -8.28 7.56
C GLU A 27 -4.29 -7.36 7.99
N SER A 28 -3.72 -7.60 9.17
CA SER A 28 -2.54 -6.89 9.68
C SER A 28 -1.28 -7.13 8.85
N ALA A 29 -1.06 -8.34 8.35
CA ALA A 29 0.05 -8.63 7.46
C ALA A 29 -0.16 -7.97 6.08
N TYR A 30 -1.41 -7.86 5.67
CA TYR A 30 -1.79 -7.19 4.43
C TYR A 30 -1.53 -5.68 4.48
N GLU A 31 -1.91 -5.02 5.57
CA GLU A 31 -1.61 -3.59 5.81
C GLU A 31 -0.11 -3.33 5.85
N GLU A 32 0.65 -4.13 6.59
CA GLU A 32 2.10 -3.95 6.71
C GLU A 32 2.82 -4.18 5.37
N CYS A 33 2.41 -5.19 4.59
CA CYS A 33 2.98 -5.44 3.26
C CYS A 33 2.62 -4.32 2.27
N LEU A 34 1.38 -3.85 2.28
CA LEU A 34 0.95 -2.73 1.43
C LEU A 34 1.67 -1.44 1.81
N PHE A 35 1.82 -1.17 3.11
CA PHE A 35 2.58 -0.04 3.64
C PHE A 35 4.04 -0.11 3.23
N PHE A 36 4.66 -1.29 3.30
CA PHE A 36 6.04 -1.50 2.89
C PHE A 36 6.24 -1.30 1.39
N GLU A 37 5.39 -1.88 0.54
CA GLU A 37 5.44 -1.68 -0.92
C GLU A 37 5.23 -0.21 -1.29
N LEU A 38 4.26 0.48 -0.68
CA LEU A 38 4.01 1.90 -0.90
C LEU A 38 5.20 2.77 -0.45
N LYS A 39 5.82 2.45 0.69
CA LYS A 39 6.98 3.15 1.23
C LYS A 39 8.22 2.96 0.36
N TYR A 40 8.44 1.76 -0.17
CA TYR A 40 9.61 1.45 -1.00
C TYR A 40 9.46 1.97 -2.43
N ARG A 41 8.26 1.89 -3.00
CA ARG A 41 7.97 2.26 -4.40
C ARG A 41 7.72 3.76 -4.59
N SER A 42 7.21 4.43 -3.57
CA SER A 42 6.98 5.87 -3.55
C SER A 42 7.76 6.51 -2.40
N THR A 43 8.96 7.00 -2.70
CA THR A 43 9.78 7.83 -1.79
C THR A 43 9.06 9.11 -1.28
N LEU A 44 7.84 9.40 -1.75
CA LEU A 44 6.98 10.52 -1.33
C LEU A 44 5.67 10.11 -0.63
N GLY A 45 5.24 8.84 -0.71
CA GLY A 45 3.93 8.38 -0.21
C GLY A 45 3.88 8.02 1.29
N ALA A 46 5.05 7.86 1.92
CA ALA A 46 5.17 7.46 3.32
C ALA A 46 4.58 8.47 4.32
N TYR A 47 4.44 9.73 3.93
CA TYR A 47 3.83 10.77 4.78
C TYR A 47 2.31 10.66 4.84
N PHE A 48 1.65 10.18 3.78
CA PHE A 48 0.18 10.13 3.72
C PHE A 48 -0.37 8.95 4.53
N VAL A 49 0.23 7.76 4.39
CA VAL A 49 -0.29 6.55 5.05
C VAL A 49 -0.07 6.58 6.57
N ARG A 50 1.01 7.23 7.05
CA ARG A 50 1.25 7.45 8.48
C ARG A 50 0.16 8.33 9.12
N SER A 51 -0.49 9.20 8.35
CA SER A 51 -1.59 10.06 8.83
C SER A 51 -2.96 9.38 8.76
N VAL A 52 -3.15 8.42 7.85
CA VAL A 52 -4.44 7.73 7.66
C VAL A 52 -4.57 6.47 8.52
N VAL A 53 -3.50 5.70 8.71
CA VAL A 53 -3.54 4.40 9.44
C VAL A 53 -3.35 4.55 10.96
N LYS A 54 -3.05 5.76 11.46
CA LYS A 54 -2.84 6.04 12.90
C LYS A 54 -3.97 6.83 13.59
N THR A 55 -5.13 6.95 12.97
CA THR A 55 -6.33 7.55 13.62
C THR A 55 -7.33 6.47 13.97
#